data_AF-A0A2A4E9I6-F1
#
_entry.id   AF-A0A2A4E9I6-F1
#
_cell.length_a   1.000
_cell.length_b   1.000
_cell.length_c   1.000
_cell.angle_alpha   90.00
_cell.angle_beta   90.00
_cell.angle_gamma   90.00
#
_symmetry.space_group_name_H-M   'P 1'
#
loop_
_entity.id
_entity.type
_entity.pdbx_description
1 polymer ?
#
loop_
_entity_poly.entity_id
_entity_poly.type
_entity_poly.pdbx_seq_one_letter_code
_entity_poly.pdbx_strand_id
1 'polypeptide(L)'
;MAERMLRRGLPRTPGGEPWPPAGVVEVAVVEAPVVEAPIEPPVVERTARDETRKDSSVAAPPVVDASVVEPRVVERAEPDDTRHTAGTTLRRGLPRTPGGEPWPPASSVVAPSGGDRVSSRSTPSSSLDDPRGGEASAASSSLDDPRDGEASAASSSLDEPRGDAAASVRRGLPRIRGGEPWPPANTVRSLVASAPEPAATAAAAAPAPTAARSAVVATVADVSTPLPWTKTVWDGRAPRHVAAAPASARRPTWPQAIAGLFGAAALGILAGAAVAFVRALLSLPFMQDFLAAFPGEYEPAVQVEPGFAPWIGWQHFFNVFLMVLIIRSGLRIRTEKRPTAFWTPRNDPKGKTSLTIWFHQALDILWLVNGVIFVVLLFTTGHWARIVPTSWEVFPNALSAALQYVSFDWPHENGWNNYNSLQQIAYFATVFLAAPLAAVTGFRMSGMWPKRAERLSKGYPIEWARALHFPVMLYFVAFIIVHVLLVFLTGFLRNLNHMYAAQDAVTWTGFWVFVASMVVIAIGWVAARPLVIAPIARLFGTVSGR
;
A
#
# COMPACT_ATOMS: atom_id res chain seq x y z
N MET A 1 -19.95 38.03 17.20
CA MET A 1 -20.19 37.16 18.36
C MET A 1 -21.14 36.04 17.93
N ALA A 2 -21.03 34.85 18.51
CA ALA A 2 -21.88 33.70 18.17
C ALA A 2 -22.51 33.15 19.45
N GLU A 3 -23.82 33.30 19.59
CA GLU A 3 -24.56 32.82 20.76
C GLU A 3 -24.86 31.31 20.62
N ARG A 4 -24.36 30.50 21.55
CA ARG A 4 -24.64 29.06 21.61
C ARG A 4 -25.53 28.75 22.82
N MET A 5 -26.81 28.46 22.59
CA MET A 5 -27.71 28.02 23.64
C MET A 5 -27.22 26.71 24.27
N LEU A 6 -26.95 26.75 25.58
CA LEU A 6 -26.64 25.55 26.37
C LEU A 6 -27.91 24.71 26.56
N ARG A 7 -27.82 23.40 26.27
CA ARG A 7 -28.90 22.44 26.59
C ARG A 7 -29.04 22.35 28.12
N ARG A 8 -30.27 22.54 28.64
CA ARG A 8 -30.55 22.40 30.07
C ARG A 8 -30.94 20.96 30.41
N GLY A 9 -30.35 20.42 31.47
CA GLY A 9 -30.71 19.14 32.07
C GLY A 9 -31.81 19.27 33.13
N LEU A 10 -32.22 18.14 33.70
CA LEU A 10 -33.25 18.12 34.74
C LEU A 10 -32.85 18.94 35.99
N PRO A 11 -33.82 19.48 36.73
CA PRO A 11 -33.57 20.13 38.02
C PRO A 11 -32.80 19.24 39.00
N ARG A 12 -31.89 19.85 39.77
CA ARG A 12 -31.10 19.15 40.81
C ARG A 12 -31.92 18.85 42.08
N THR A 13 -33.13 19.39 42.19
CA THR A 13 -34.09 19.19 43.28
C THR A 13 -35.50 19.04 42.70
N PRO A 14 -36.40 18.25 43.31
CA PRO A 14 -37.81 18.21 42.92
C PRO A 14 -38.43 19.62 42.99
N GLY A 15 -38.98 20.09 41.86
CA GLY A 15 -39.57 21.43 41.75
C GLY A 15 -38.58 22.60 41.54
N GLY A 16 -37.27 22.34 41.41
CA GLY A 16 -36.28 23.36 41.04
C GLY A 16 -36.30 23.73 39.55
N GLU A 17 -35.53 24.75 39.16
CA GLU A 17 -35.33 25.09 37.74
C GLU A 17 -34.38 24.11 37.01
N PRO A 18 -34.54 23.92 35.68
CA PRO A 18 -33.58 23.19 34.85
C PRO A 18 -32.17 23.81 34.90
N TRP A 19 -31.13 22.97 35.03
CA TRP A 19 -29.74 23.44 35.13
C TRP A 19 -29.00 23.32 33.78
N PRO A 20 -28.20 24.31 33.34
CA PRO A 20 -27.95 25.61 33.98
C PRO A 20 -29.12 26.61 33.82
N PRO A 21 -29.21 27.62 34.70
CA PRO A 21 -30.28 28.63 34.69
C PRO A 21 -30.27 29.50 33.42
N ALA A 22 -31.31 30.33 33.27
CA ALA A 22 -31.52 31.18 32.11
C ALA A 22 -30.56 32.39 32.05
N GLY A 23 -29.40 32.23 31.43
CA GLY A 23 -28.49 33.33 31.10
C GLY A 23 -27.73 33.10 29.80
N VAL A 24 -27.49 34.17 29.05
CA VAL A 24 -26.47 34.18 27.99
C VAL A 24 -25.13 34.31 28.69
N VAL A 25 -24.25 33.32 28.53
CA VAL A 25 -22.86 33.43 28.98
C VAL A 25 -22.07 34.02 27.81
N GLU A 26 -21.64 35.28 27.94
CA GLU A 26 -20.59 35.80 27.08
C GLU A 26 -19.32 34.98 27.30
N VAL A 27 -18.96 34.17 26.31
CA VAL A 27 -17.68 33.47 26.30
C VAL A 27 -16.62 34.52 25.97
N ALA A 28 -16.05 35.12 27.02
CA ALA A 28 -14.85 35.92 26.89
C ALA A 28 -13.76 35.07 26.22
N VAL A 29 -13.38 35.44 25.00
CA VAL A 29 -12.21 34.88 24.34
C VAL A 29 -11.02 35.30 25.17
N VAL A 30 -10.37 34.33 25.82
CA VAL A 30 -9.09 34.55 26.49
C VAL A 30 -8.04 34.68 25.38
N GLU A 31 -7.85 35.90 24.88
CA GLU A 31 -6.66 36.22 24.11
C GLU A 31 -5.45 35.93 24.99
N ALA A 32 -4.57 35.03 24.51
CA ALA A 32 -3.30 34.79 25.17
C ALA A 32 -2.48 36.09 25.14
N PRO A 33 -1.80 36.48 26.23
CA PRO A 33 -1.06 37.73 26.28
C PRO A 33 0.00 37.75 25.19
N VAL A 34 -0.12 38.71 24.27
CA VAL A 34 0.86 38.95 23.21
C VAL A 34 2.18 39.31 23.88
N VAL A 35 3.21 38.50 23.63
CA VAL A 35 4.59 38.82 24.04
C VAL A 35 5.11 39.87 23.07
N GLU A 36 4.81 41.14 23.38
CA GLU A 36 5.28 42.29 22.62
C GLU A 36 6.81 42.40 22.73
N ALA A 37 7.49 42.46 21.59
CA ALA A 37 8.95 42.56 21.55
C ALA A 37 9.39 43.97 22.01
N PRO A 38 10.49 44.11 22.80
CA PRO A 38 10.90 45.41 23.31
C PRO A 38 11.18 46.43 22.20
N ILE A 39 10.41 47.51 22.19
CA ILE A 39 10.63 48.68 21.35
C ILE A 39 11.73 49.54 22.00
N GLU A 40 12.73 49.95 21.22
CA GLU A 40 13.80 50.82 21.72
C GLU A 40 13.27 52.22 22.09
N PRO A 41 13.59 52.76 23.28
CA PRO A 41 13.12 54.09 23.69
C PRO A 41 13.92 55.20 22.96
N PRO A 42 13.26 56.31 22.56
CA PRO A 42 13.92 57.41 21.87
C PRO A 42 14.86 58.20 22.78
N VAL A 43 15.99 58.63 22.23
CA VAL A 43 16.97 59.48 22.91
C VAL A 43 16.40 60.89 23.14
N VAL A 44 16.35 61.33 24.40
CA VAL A 44 16.08 62.72 24.79
C VAL A 44 17.15 63.17 25.80
N GLU A 45 17.55 64.44 25.72
CA GLU A 45 18.74 64.99 26.35
C GLU A 45 18.50 65.62 27.74
N ARG A 46 19.54 65.64 28.60
CA ARG A 46 19.82 66.60 29.71
C ARG A 46 18.65 66.97 30.68
N THR A 47 18.77 66.91 32.02
CA THR A 47 19.94 67.26 32.87
C THR A 47 19.66 66.95 34.36
N ALA A 48 20.74 66.63 35.10
CA ALA A 48 21.10 67.10 36.46
C ALA A 48 20.19 66.88 37.72
N ARG A 49 20.92 66.57 38.80
CA ARG A 49 20.59 66.51 40.24
C ARG A 49 19.74 65.32 40.74
N ASP A 50 20.07 64.55 41.78
CA ASP A 50 21.00 64.60 42.96
C ASP A 50 20.24 64.69 44.30
N GLU A 51 20.87 64.15 45.34
CA GLU A 51 20.44 64.01 46.75
C GLU A 51 19.21 63.12 47.05
N THR A 52 19.39 61.87 47.51
CA THR A 52 19.43 61.41 48.93
C THR A 52 18.02 61.21 49.59
N ARG A 53 17.75 60.37 50.61
CA ARG A 53 18.52 59.36 51.40
C ARG A 53 17.55 58.48 52.25
N LYS A 54 17.82 57.16 52.38
CA LYS A 54 17.42 56.25 53.50
C LYS A 54 15.90 56.06 53.81
N ASP A 55 15.45 55.15 54.70
CA ASP A 55 16.05 54.06 55.52
C ASP A 55 15.17 52.78 55.33
N SER A 56 15.62 51.52 55.37
CA SER A 56 16.29 50.68 56.41
C SER A 56 15.37 50.12 57.52
N SER A 57 15.00 48.82 57.47
CA SER A 57 14.63 47.91 58.59
C SER A 57 14.25 46.51 58.01
N VAL A 58 15.03 45.42 58.12
CA VAL A 58 15.11 44.41 59.23
C VAL A 58 13.84 43.53 59.33
N ALA A 59 13.85 42.18 59.39
CA ALA A 59 14.87 41.20 59.85
C ALA A 59 14.99 39.88 59.01
N ALA A 60 15.89 38.98 59.42
CA ALA A 60 16.24 37.63 58.89
C ALA A 60 16.87 36.77 60.05
N PRO A 61 17.54 35.59 59.87
CA PRO A 61 17.62 34.58 58.79
C PRO A 61 16.79 33.32 59.19
N PRO A 62 17.24 32.02 59.33
CA PRO A 62 18.46 31.23 58.93
C PRO A 62 18.64 30.97 57.40
N VAL A 63 19.67 30.31 56.81
CA VAL A 63 20.87 29.48 57.22
C VAL A 63 20.58 27.98 57.48
N VAL A 64 21.26 26.95 56.95
CA VAL A 64 22.60 26.69 56.28
C VAL A 64 22.40 25.78 55.02
N ASP A 65 23.34 25.47 54.11
CA ASP A 65 24.79 25.77 53.95
C ASP A 65 25.19 25.81 52.44
N ALA A 66 26.45 26.13 52.11
CA ALA A 66 26.92 26.37 50.72
C ALA A 66 28.29 25.74 50.34
N SER A 67 28.57 25.60 49.03
CA SER A 67 29.94 25.52 48.45
C SER A 67 29.94 25.46 46.90
N VAL A 68 31.01 25.80 46.15
CA VAL A 68 31.86 27.03 46.14
C VAL A 68 32.77 27.07 44.88
N VAL A 69 32.93 28.25 44.25
CA VAL A 69 34.03 28.69 43.31
C VAL A 69 34.26 27.98 41.95
N GLU A 70 33.82 28.62 40.86
CA GLU A 70 34.58 29.40 39.84
C GLU A 70 36.08 29.11 39.48
N PRO A 71 36.68 29.72 38.43
CA PRO A 71 36.16 30.10 37.08
C PRO A 71 37.18 29.82 35.93
N ARG A 72 36.82 30.15 34.66
CA ARG A 72 37.82 30.64 33.68
C ARG A 72 37.21 31.57 32.61
N VAL A 73 37.94 32.65 32.29
CA VAL A 73 37.57 33.72 31.33
C VAL A 73 38.40 33.63 30.05
N VAL A 74 37.74 33.79 28.89
CA VAL A 74 38.20 34.43 27.62
C VAL A 74 36.92 34.90 26.92
N GLU A 75 36.45 36.14 27.06
CA GLU A 75 36.86 37.40 26.38
C GLU A 75 35.87 37.76 25.24
N ARG A 76 35.60 39.07 25.06
CA ARG A 76 34.58 39.61 24.14
C ARG A 76 35.25 40.40 23.01
N ALA A 77 34.80 40.18 21.77
CA ALA A 77 35.03 41.11 20.66
C ALA A 77 33.68 41.46 20.00
N GLU A 78 33.47 42.74 19.73
CA GLU A 78 32.34 43.28 18.96
C GLU A 78 32.59 43.13 17.44
N PRO A 79 31.57 43.17 16.57
CA PRO A 79 31.74 42.98 15.13
C PRO A 79 32.26 44.23 14.41
N ASP A 80 33.09 44.04 13.38
CA ASP A 80 33.53 45.07 12.43
C ASP A 80 32.82 44.89 11.07
N ASP A 81 32.43 45.98 10.40
CA ASP A 81 31.51 45.98 9.25
C ASP A 81 32.24 46.16 7.90
N THR A 82 32.62 45.05 7.27
CA THR A 82 33.09 45.04 5.87
C THR A 82 32.38 43.98 5.02
N ARG A 83 31.39 44.42 4.23
CA ARG A 83 30.64 43.58 3.30
C ARG A 83 31.41 43.35 2.00
N HIS A 84 31.97 42.16 1.82
CA HIS A 84 32.36 41.66 0.50
C HIS A 84 31.37 40.59 -0.01
N THR A 85 30.64 40.93 -1.06
CA THR A 85 29.59 40.10 -1.67
C THR A 85 30.17 38.97 -2.52
N ALA A 86 30.40 37.82 -1.89
CA ALA A 86 30.78 36.58 -2.59
C ALA A 86 29.63 36.00 -3.42
N GLY A 87 29.47 36.48 -4.66
CA GLY A 87 28.49 35.96 -5.62
C GLY A 87 28.88 34.57 -6.17
N THR A 88 28.03 33.57 -5.95
CA THR A 88 28.26 32.19 -6.40
C THR A 88 28.21 32.07 -7.93
N THR A 89 29.37 32.02 -8.59
CA THR A 89 29.46 31.86 -10.04
C THR A 89 29.17 30.41 -10.46
N LEU A 90 28.05 30.19 -11.14
CA LEU A 90 27.70 28.90 -11.73
C LEU A 90 28.67 28.55 -12.87
N ARG A 91 29.27 27.34 -12.84
CA ARG A 91 30.03 26.81 -13.98
C ARG A 91 29.09 26.61 -15.17
N ARG A 92 29.42 27.21 -16.31
CA ARG A 92 28.68 27.04 -17.56
C ARG A 92 29.13 25.79 -18.32
N GLY A 93 28.19 25.07 -18.90
CA GLY A 93 28.42 23.93 -19.78
C GLY A 93 28.47 24.32 -21.26
N LEU A 94 28.75 23.35 -22.14
CA LEU A 94 28.80 23.60 -23.59
C LEU A 94 27.46 24.18 -24.13
N PRO A 95 27.51 24.98 -25.20
CA PRO A 95 26.33 25.44 -25.91
C PRO A 95 25.41 24.29 -26.34
N ARG A 96 24.09 24.52 -26.27
CA ARG A 96 23.07 23.55 -26.72
C ARG A 96 22.84 23.54 -28.23
N THR A 97 23.42 24.51 -28.93
CA THR A 97 23.43 24.62 -30.40
C THR A 97 24.85 24.98 -30.87
N PRO A 98 25.28 24.53 -32.06
CA PRO A 98 26.55 24.99 -32.64
C PRO A 98 26.57 26.52 -32.77
N GLY A 99 27.55 27.17 -32.14
CA GLY A 99 27.68 28.64 -32.13
C GLY A 99 26.83 29.40 -31.09
N GLY A 100 26.06 28.71 -30.23
CA GLY A 100 25.28 29.34 -29.16
C GLY A 100 26.11 29.76 -27.93
N GLU A 101 25.49 30.46 -26.97
CA GLU A 101 26.12 30.79 -25.68
C GLU A 101 26.24 29.55 -24.76
N PRO A 102 27.34 29.39 -23.99
CA PRO A 102 27.44 28.42 -22.90
C PRO A 102 26.31 28.57 -21.87
N TRP A 103 25.66 27.46 -21.51
CA TRP A 103 24.50 27.46 -20.61
C TRP A 103 24.92 27.36 -19.12
N PRO A 104 24.35 28.13 -18.18
CA PRO A 104 23.30 29.14 -18.36
C PRO A 104 23.82 30.49 -18.91
N PRO A 105 22.96 31.27 -19.60
CA PRO A 105 23.32 32.54 -20.22
C PRO A 105 23.62 33.64 -19.20
N ALA A 106 24.37 34.67 -19.61
CA ALA A 106 24.94 35.67 -18.70
C ALA A 106 23.92 36.50 -17.89
N SER A 107 22.68 36.64 -18.37
CA SER A 107 21.64 37.46 -17.77
C SER A 107 20.80 36.75 -16.69
N SER A 108 21.04 35.47 -16.39
CA SER A 108 20.24 34.71 -15.42
C SER A 108 20.63 35.01 -13.96
N VAL A 109 20.41 36.25 -13.50
CA VAL A 109 20.54 36.65 -12.10
C VAL A 109 19.17 36.62 -11.43
N VAL A 110 18.96 35.66 -10.51
CA VAL A 110 17.80 35.64 -9.62
C VAL A 110 18.16 36.36 -8.33
N ALA A 111 17.48 37.46 -8.02
CA ALA A 111 17.69 38.19 -6.78
C ALA A 111 17.08 37.43 -5.57
N PRO A 112 17.76 37.38 -4.41
CA PRO A 112 17.25 36.69 -3.23
C PRO A 112 16.26 37.56 -2.44
N SER A 113 14.96 37.41 -2.72
CA SER A 113 13.90 37.84 -1.78
C SER A 113 13.88 36.89 -0.58
N GLY A 114 14.31 37.36 0.59
CA GLY A 114 14.39 36.56 1.82
C GLY A 114 13.11 36.60 2.68
N GLY A 115 12.95 35.59 3.53
CA GLY A 115 11.85 35.46 4.50
C GLY A 115 10.61 34.76 3.94
N ASP A 116 10.14 33.64 4.49
CA ASP A 116 10.82 32.69 5.40
C ASP A 116 10.33 31.25 5.10
N ARG A 117 10.78 30.27 5.88
CA ARG A 117 10.65 28.83 5.66
C ARG A 117 9.19 28.35 5.66
N VAL A 118 8.88 27.40 4.78
CA VAL A 118 8.65 26.00 5.18
C VAL A 118 8.73 25.09 3.94
N SER A 119 9.29 23.89 4.12
CA SER A 119 9.37 22.88 3.06
C SER A 119 8.01 22.23 2.77
N SER A 120 7.52 22.34 1.54
CA SER A 120 6.58 21.36 0.97
C SER A 120 7.16 20.75 -0.32
N ARG A 121 6.88 19.47 -0.55
CA ARG A 121 7.52 18.67 -1.60
C ARG A 121 6.63 18.63 -2.84
N SER A 122 7.21 18.93 -3.99
CA SER A 122 6.52 18.85 -5.28
C SER A 122 6.04 17.43 -5.59
N THR A 123 4.80 17.31 -6.05
CA THR A 123 4.42 16.40 -7.14
C THR A 123 3.37 17.10 -8.01
N PRO A 124 3.62 17.28 -9.33
CA PRO A 124 2.65 17.84 -10.25
C PRO A 124 1.86 16.74 -10.97
N SER A 125 0.73 17.11 -11.58
CA SER A 125 0.39 16.57 -12.90
C SER A 125 -0.54 17.54 -13.65
N SER A 126 -0.22 17.77 -14.93
CA SER A 126 -1.04 18.24 -16.07
C SER A 126 -2.36 19.00 -15.80
N SER A 127 -2.67 20.06 -16.55
CA SER A 127 -2.67 20.04 -18.02
C SER A 127 -2.93 21.42 -18.66
N LEU A 128 -2.61 21.54 -19.96
CA LEU A 128 -2.98 22.63 -20.90
C LEU A 128 -2.35 24.01 -20.57
N ASP A 129 -2.04 24.89 -21.52
CA ASP A 129 -1.84 24.75 -22.98
C ASP A 129 -0.93 25.91 -23.46
N ASP A 130 -0.34 25.83 -24.66
CA ASP A 130 0.30 26.99 -25.31
C ASP A 130 -0.20 27.17 -26.76
N PRO A 131 -0.96 28.24 -27.05
CA PRO A 131 -1.50 28.52 -28.38
C PRO A 131 -0.67 29.57 -29.15
N ARG A 132 -0.83 29.63 -30.49
CA ARG A 132 -1.16 30.88 -31.25
C ARG A 132 -1.12 30.71 -32.77
N GLY A 133 -1.87 31.58 -33.44
CA GLY A 133 -1.81 31.85 -34.89
C GLY A 133 -3.03 31.31 -35.65
N GLY A 134 -3.96 32.14 -36.13
CA GLY A 134 -4.12 33.60 -35.94
C GLY A 134 -5.11 34.18 -36.96
N GLU A 135 -5.74 35.32 -36.63
CA GLU A 135 -6.55 36.17 -37.53
C GLU A 135 -7.85 35.54 -38.10
N ALA A 136 -8.89 36.27 -38.54
CA ALA A 136 -9.44 37.54 -38.07
C ALA A 136 -10.91 37.72 -38.55
N SER A 137 -11.68 38.54 -37.83
CA SER A 137 -12.91 39.25 -38.28
C SER A 137 -14.23 38.48 -38.58
N ALA A 138 -15.18 38.65 -37.65
CA ALA A 138 -16.58 39.08 -37.83
C ALA A 138 -17.72 38.18 -38.41
N ALA A 139 -18.88 38.33 -37.73
CA ALA A 139 -20.27 38.33 -38.23
C ALA A 139 -21.09 37.01 -38.37
N SER A 140 -21.87 36.74 -37.30
CA SER A 140 -23.34 36.49 -37.29
C SER A 140 -24.02 35.20 -37.83
N SER A 141 -25.14 34.88 -37.15
CA SER A 141 -26.38 34.22 -37.61
C SER A 141 -26.37 32.78 -38.15
N SER A 142 -26.60 31.83 -37.24
CA SER A 142 -27.84 31.03 -37.10
C SER A 142 -28.56 30.36 -38.29
N LEU A 143 -29.08 29.16 -38.01
CA LEU A 143 -30.27 28.45 -38.53
C LEU A 143 -30.13 27.42 -39.68
N ASP A 144 -31.08 26.48 -39.55
CA ASP A 144 -31.65 25.48 -40.46
C ASP A 144 -30.95 24.15 -40.85
N ASP A 145 -31.77 23.12 -40.63
CA ASP A 145 -31.78 21.67 -40.90
C ASP A 145 -32.51 21.46 -42.27
N PRO A 146 -32.96 20.26 -42.74
CA PRO A 146 -32.55 18.86 -42.52
C PRO A 146 -32.14 18.14 -43.84
N ARG A 147 -32.15 16.79 -43.80
CA ARG A 147 -32.42 15.80 -44.87
C ARG A 147 -31.19 15.11 -45.49
N ASP A 148 -31.20 13.80 -45.77
CA ASP A 148 -32.12 12.68 -45.42
C ASP A 148 -31.27 11.38 -45.39
N GLY A 149 -31.70 10.31 -44.71
CA GLY A 149 -31.02 8.99 -44.84
C GLY A 149 -31.13 7.99 -43.69
N GLU A 150 -32.28 7.34 -43.55
CA GLU A 150 -32.42 6.02 -42.90
C GLU A 150 -31.69 4.91 -43.71
N ALA A 151 -31.39 3.70 -43.24
CA ALA A 151 -31.14 3.14 -41.89
C ALA A 151 -30.66 1.66 -42.04
N SER A 152 -30.37 0.99 -40.92
CA SER A 152 -30.48 -0.49 -40.74
C SER A 152 -29.56 -1.48 -41.50
N ALA A 153 -28.54 -1.95 -40.78
CA ALA A 153 -28.24 -3.38 -40.50
C ALA A 153 -28.25 -4.51 -41.58
N ALA A 154 -27.09 -5.19 -41.63
CA ALA A 154 -26.91 -6.67 -41.54
C ALA A 154 -26.81 -7.61 -42.78
N SER A 155 -25.88 -8.58 -42.63
CA SER A 155 -25.86 -9.98 -43.15
C SER A 155 -25.69 -10.31 -44.66
N SER A 156 -24.42 -10.51 -45.05
CA SER A 156 -23.85 -11.75 -45.65
C SER A 156 -24.42 -12.43 -46.92
N SER A 157 -23.64 -12.38 -48.01
CA SER A 157 -23.24 -13.52 -48.88
C SER A 157 -22.05 -13.06 -49.76
N LEU A 158 -20.89 -13.72 -49.80
CA LEU A 158 -20.52 -14.93 -50.57
C LEU A 158 -20.62 -14.77 -52.10
N ASP A 159 -19.48 -14.45 -52.74
CA ASP A 159 -18.76 -15.42 -53.60
C ASP A 159 -17.24 -15.09 -53.63
N GLU A 160 -16.41 -15.99 -54.17
CA GLU A 160 -14.93 -15.92 -54.18
C GLU A 160 -14.38 -15.82 -55.63
N PRO A 161 -13.07 -15.54 -55.83
CA PRO A 161 -12.20 -16.68 -56.13
C PRO A 161 -10.76 -16.61 -55.57
N ARG A 162 -10.36 -17.72 -54.94
CA ARG A 162 -9.02 -18.27 -54.68
C ARG A 162 -7.79 -17.44 -55.09
N GLY A 163 -6.98 -17.09 -54.09
CA GLY A 163 -5.55 -16.81 -54.23
C GLY A 163 -4.79 -17.40 -53.02
N ASP A 164 -3.67 -18.09 -53.26
CA ASP A 164 -3.00 -18.89 -52.23
C ASP A 164 -2.39 -18.06 -51.08
N ALA A 165 -3.06 -18.06 -49.93
CA ALA A 165 -2.64 -17.36 -48.72
C ALA A 165 -1.49 -18.10 -48.00
N ALA A 166 -0.28 -18.00 -48.54
CA ALA A 166 0.93 -18.52 -47.88
C ALA A 166 1.13 -17.90 -46.48
N ALA A 167 1.23 -18.74 -45.45
CA ALA A 167 1.21 -18.32 -44.05
C ALA A 167 2.40 -17.39 -43.68
N SER A 168 2.10 -16.12 -43.42
CA SER A 168 3.10 -15.06 -43.17
C SER A 168 3.69 -15.10 -41.75
N VAL A 169 4.81 -15.82 -41.60
CA VAL A 169 5.56 -15.87 -40.33
C VAL A 169 6.19 -14.51 -40.03
N ARG A 170 5.87 -13.92 -38.87
CA ARG A 170 6.54 -12.69 -38.37
C ARG A 170 8.02 -12.97 -38.13
N ARG A 171 8.90 -12.29 -38.88
CA ARG A 171 10.36 -12.40 -38.71
C ARG A 171 10.85 -11.46 -37.61
N GLY A 172 11.72 -11.96 -36.74
CA GLY A 172 12.38 -11.20 -35.68
C GLY A 172 13.76 -10.68 -36.08
N LEU A 173 14.43 -9.95 -35.18
CA LEU A 173 15.75 -9.38 -35.43
C LEU A 173 16.79 -10.45 -35.85
N PRO A 174 17.77 -10.08 -36.70
CA PRO A 174 18.88 -10.95 -37.05
C PRO A 174 19.66 -11.46 -35.83
N ARG A 175 20.06 -12.74 -35.87
CA ARG A 175 20.87 -13.36 -34.80
C ARG A 175 22.35 -12.99 -34.83
N ILE A 176 22.79 -12.33 -35.90
CA ILE A 176 24.14 -11.79 -36.09
C ILE A 176 24.04 -10.37 -36.63
N ARG A 177 25.02 -9.51 -36.32
CA ARG A 177 25.04 -8.11 -36.74
C ARG A 177 25.22 -8.04 -38.26
N GLY A 178 24.18 -7.60 -38.98
CA GLY A 178 24.15 -7.56 -40.45
C GLY A 178 23.60 -8.81 -41.15
N GLY A 179 23.07 -9.81 -40.41
CA GLY A 179 22.40 -10.97 -41.01
C GLY A 179 20.94 -10.70 -41.41
N GLU A 180 20.27 -11.69 -42.01
CA GLU A 180 18.84 -11.61 -42.34
C GLU A 180 17.92 -11.75 -41.10
N PRO A 181 16.69 -11.18 -41.15
CA PRO A 181 15.64 -11.42 -40.14
C PRO A 181 15.25 -12.90 -40.05
N TRP A 182 15.16 -13.44 -38.83
CA TRP A 182 14.86 -14.86 -38.59
C TRP A 182 13.34 -15.11 -38.46
N PRO A 183 12.75 -16.15 -39.08
CA PRO A 183 13.38 -17.19 -39.89
C PRO A 183 13.53 -16.81 -41.37
N PRO A 184 14.47 -17.43 -42.12
CA PRO A 184 14.64 -17.21 -43.55
C PRO A 184 13.41 -17.66 -44.36
N ALA A 185 13.20 -17.04 -45.52
CA ALA A 185 11.93 -17.10 -46.27
C ALA A 185 11.51 -18.51 -46.73
N ASN A 186 12.45 -19.43 -46.87
CA ASN A 186 12.28 -20.80 -47.36
C ASN A 186 12.11 -21.86 -46.24
N THR A 187 11.87 -21.44 -44.99
CA THR A 187 11.74 -22.36 -43.84
C THR A 187 10.47 -23.22 -43.88
N VAL A 188 9.45 -22.85 -44.66
CA VAL A 188 8.19 -23.61 -44.78
C VAL A 188 8.26 -24.58 -45.97
N ARG A 189 8.61 -25.85 -45.71
CA ARG A 189 8.34 -26.94 -46.65
C ARG A 189 6.88 -27.39 -46.50
N SER A 190 6.05 -27.08 -47.49
CA SER A 190 4.74 -27.73 -47.63
C SER A 190 4.94 -29.20 -48.04
N LEU A 191 4.44 -30.13 -47.22
CA LEU A 191 4.48 -31.56 -47.53
C LEU A 191 3.24 -31.96 -48.33
N VAL A 192 3.22 -31.60 -49.62
CA VAL A 192 2.27 -32.18 -50.57
C VAL A 192 2.76 -33.59 -50.91
N ALA A 193 2.02 -34.60 -50.48
CA ALA A 193 2.29 -35.98 -50.86
C ALA A 193 1.87 -36.21 -52.32
N SER A 194 2.78 -36.74 -53.14
CA SER A 194 2.50 -37.14 -54.52
C SER A 194 2.57 -38.66 -54.62
N ALA A 195 1.61 -39.28 -55.32
CA ALA A 195 1.55 -40.72 -55.51
C ALA A 195 2.56 -41.20 -56.59
N PRO A 196 3.05 -42.45 -56.51
CA PRO A 196 3.97 -43.00 -57.50
C PRO A 196 3.26 -43.64 -58.71
N GLU A 197 3.72 -43.32 -59.92
CA GLU A 197 3.53 -44.14 -61.12
C GLU A 197 4.84 -44.86 -61.52
N PRO A 198 4.79 -45.97 -62.28
CA PRO A 198 5.92 -46.91 -62.36
C PRO A 198 6.76 -46.89 -63.65
N ALA A 199 8.02 -47.29 -63.48
CA ALA A 199 8.86 -48.08 -64.40
C ALA A 199 9.19 -47.60 -65.84
N ALA A 200 10.50 -47.43 -66.10
CA ALA A 200 11.14 -47.64 -67.41
C ALA A 200 12.59 -48.15 -67.19
N THR A 201 13.21 -48.79 -68.20
CA THR A 201 14.39 -49.66 -68.03
C THR A 201 15.59 -49.39 -68.96
N ALA A 202 16.81 -49.47 -68.40
CA ALA A 202 18.10 -49.80 -69.05
C ALA A 202 19.11 -50.19 -67.92
N ALA A 203 19.95 -51.23 -67.93
CA ALA A 203 20.77 -51.90 -68.95
C ALA A 203 22.01 -51.08 -69.38
N ALA A 204 23.27 -51.57 -69.36
CA ALA A 204 23.85 -52.82 -68.82
C ALA A 204 25.41 -52.71 -68.72
N ALA A 205 26.10 -53.84 -68.40
CA ALA A 205 27.57 -54.08 -68.46
C ALA A 205 28.46 -53.65 -67.26
N ALA A 206 29.67 -54.25 -67.19
CA ALA A 206 30.63 -54.27 -66.07
C ALA A 206 32.04 -54.69 -66.61
N PRO A 207 33.10 -55.00 -65.80
CA PRO A 207 33.45 -54.66 -64.41
C PRO A 207 34.91 -54.13 -64.20
N ALA A 208 35.26 -53.77 -62.94
CA ALA A 208 36.62 -53.77 -62.33
C ALA A 208 37.69 -52.71 -62.77
N PRO A 209 38.76 -52.44 -61.97
CA PRO A 209 38.89 -52.52 -60.49
C PRO A 209 39.56 -51.29 -59.79
N THR A 210 39.33 -51.20 -58.47
CA THR A 210 40.24 -50.64 -57.42
C THR A 210 40.93 -49.27 -57.58
N ALA A 211 40.46 -48.27 -56.81
CA ALA A 211 41.34 -47.30 -56.13
C ALA A 211 40.69 -46.73 -54.85
N ALA A 212 41.47 -46.61 -53.77
CA ALA A 212 41.04 -46.33 -52.41
C ALA A 212 40.32 -44.99 -52.15
N ARG A 213 39.28 -45.03 -51.28
CA ARG A 213 39.15 -44.20 -50.05
C ARG A 213 37.92 -44.61 -49.23
N SER A 214 38.13 -45.23 -48.07
CA SER A 214 37.05 -45.60 -47.15
C SER A 214 36.49 -44.38 -46.41
N ALA A 215 35.42 -43.79 -46.94
CA ALA A 215 34.59 -42.89 -46.14
C ALA A 215 33.86 -43.71 -45.07
N VAL A 216 34.14 -43.44 -43.79
CA VAL A 216 33.46 -44.11 -42.67
C VAL A 216 32.04 -43.53 -42.55
N VAL A 217 31.11 -44.09 -43.32
CA VAL A 217 29.68 -43.89 -43.11
C VAL A 217 29.33 -44.55 -41.77
N ALA A 218 28.88 -43.74 -40.81
CA ALA A 218 28.39 -44.24 -39.54
C ALA A 218 27.09 -45.03 -39.78
N THR A 219 27.20 -46.35 -39.87
CA THR A 219 26.04 -47.25 -39.98
C THR A 219 25.18 -47.10 -38.74
N VAL A 220 23.96 -46.58 -38.90
CA VAL A 220 22.95 -46.60 -37.84
C VAL A 220 22.70 -48.06 -37.48
N ALA A 221 22.98 -48.44 -36.23
CA ALA A 221 22.82 -49.82 -35.78
C ALA A 221 21.35 -50.24 -35.87
N ASP A 222 21.09 -51.41 -36.44
CA ASP A 222 19.75 -51.96 -36.54
C ASP A 222 19.20 -52.30 -35.14
N VAL A 223 18.10 -51.62 -34.78
CA VAL A 223 17.39 -51.76 -33.50
C VAL A 223 16.84 -53.19 -33.30
N SER A 224 16.75 -53.98 -34.37
CA SER A 224 16.42 -55.41 -34.32
C SER A 224 17.50 -56.26 -33.66
N THR A 225 18.77 -55.81 -33.62
CA THR A 225 19.89 -56.60 -33.07
C THR A 225 19.98 -56.49 -31.54
N PRO A 226 19.88 -57.60 -30.78
CA PRO A 226 20.04 -57.56 -29.33
C PRO A 226 21.50 -57.31 -28.95
N LEU A 227 21.73 -56.42 -27.99
CA LEU A 227 23.07 -56.09 -27.52
C LEU A 227 23.76 -57.31 -26.86
N PRO A 228 25.07 -57.53 -27.07
CA PRO A 228 25.78 -58.76 -26.68
C PRO A 228 26.10 -58.87 -25.18
N TRP A 229 25.52 -58.03 -24.33
CA TRP A 229 25.74 -58.03 -22.88
C TRP A 229 24.42 -58.22 -22.12
N THR A 230 24.47 -58.99 -21.04
CA THR A 230 23.32 -59.25 -20.18
C THR A 230 22.87 -57.98 -19.46
N LYS A 231 21.58 -57.64 -19.59
CA LYS A 231 21.00 -56.48 -18.90
C LYS A 231 21.07 -56.68 -17.38
N THR A 232 21.97 -55.97 -16.71
CA THR A 232 22.00 -55.83 -15.24
C THR A 232 20.88 -54.91 -14.71
N VAL A 233 19.79 -54.77 -15.46
CA VAL A 233 18.59 -54.04 -15.07
C VAL A 233 17.79 -54.93 -14.15
N TRP A 234 17.95 -54.72 -12.84
CA TRP A 234 17.03 -55.21 -11.82
C TRP A 234 15.58 -54.88 -12.24
N ASP A 235 14.63 -55.79 -11.99
CA ASP A 235 13.19 -55.58 -12.20
C ASP A 235 12.64 -54.54 -11.21
N GLY A 236 13.02 -53.29 -11.45
CA GLY A 236 12.56 -52.11 -10.74
C GLY A 236 11.08 -51.94 -11.04
N ARG A 237 10.24 -52.53 -10.19
CA ARG A 237 8.78 -52.47 -10.23
C ARG A 237 8.32 -51.01 -10.33
N ALA A 238 8.18 -50.53 -11.57
CA ALA A 238 7.92 -49.13 -11.86
C ALA A 238 6.72 -48.65 -11.04
N PRO A 239 6.77 -47.46 -10.42
CA PRO A 239 5.73 -47.02 -9.50
C PRO A 239 4.38 -46.93 -10.24
N ARG A 240 3.55 -47.97 -10.07
CA ARG A 240 2.22 -48.11 -10.69
C ARG A 240 1.21 -47.03 -10.24
N HIS A 241 1.66 -46.13 -9.36
CA HIS A 241 1.01 -44.89 -9.02
C HIS A 241 1.81 -43.72 -9.60
N VAL A 242 1.76 -43.59 -10.94
CA VAL A 242 1.74 -42.25 -11.52
C VAL A 242 0.54 -41.56 -10.88
N ALA A 243 0.80 -40.60 -9.99
CA ALA A 243 -0.27 -39.87 -9.32
C ALA A 243 -1.08 -39.16 -10.42
N ALA A 244 -2.33 -39.60 -10.61
CA ALA A 244 -3.20 -39.04 -11.63
C ALA A 244 -3.20 -37.51 -11.52
N ALA A 245 -3.01 -36.84 -12.66
CA ALA A 245 -3.01 -35.38 -12.70
C ALA A 245 -4.26 -34.87 -11.98
N PRO A 246 -4.12 -33.92 -11.03
CA PRO A 246 -5.25 -33.49 -10.20
C PRO A 246 -6.36 -33.01 -11.14
N ALA A 247 -7.51 -33.69 -11.07
CA ALA A 247 -8.59 -33.49 -12.02
C ALA A 247 -8.90 -31.99 -12.12
N SER A 248 -8.77 -31.43 -13.32
CA SER A 248 -9.03 -30.01 -13.58
C SER A 248 -10.37 -29.65 -12.97
N ALA A 249 -10.40 -28.62 -12.11
CA ALA A 249 -11.56 -28.27 -11.29
C ALA A 249 -12.82 -28.29 -12.16
N ARG A 250 -13.68 -29.29 -11.93
CA ARG A 250 -14.79 -29.58 -12.85
C ARG A 250 -15.65 -28.33 -12.94
N ARG A 251 -15.84 -27.82 -14.16
CA ARG A 251 -16.79 -26.72 -14.40
C ARG A 251 -18.14 -27.16 -13.81
N PRO A 252 -18.84 -26.29 -13.06
CA PRO A 252 -20.12 -26.66 -12.46
C PRO A 252 -21.06 -27.12 -13.57
N THR A 253 -21.81 -28.20 -13.32
CA THR A 253 -22.85 -28.64 -14.25
C THR A 253 -23.91 -27.54 -14.38
N TRP A 254 -24.64 -27.48 -15.49
CA TRP A 254 -25.66 -26.44 -15.68
C TRP A 254 -26.68 -26.36 -14.53
N PRO A 255 -27.17 -27.47 -13.95
CA PRO A 255 -27.96 -27.44 -12.72
C PRO A 255 -27.23 -26.88 -11.48
N GLN A 256 -25.91 -27.11 -11.34
CA GLN A 256 -25.11 -26.51 -10.25
C GLN A 256 -24.92 -25.00 -10.45
N ALA A 257 -24.77 -24.53 -11.68
CA ALA A 257 -24.72 -23.11 -12.00
C ALA A 257 -26.07 -22.43 -11.70
N ILE A 258 -27.19 -23.07 -12.06
CA ILE A 258 -28.55 -22.62 -11.72
C ILE A 258 -28.78 -22.61 -10.21
N ALA A 259 -28.40 -23.67 -9.49
CA ALA A 259 -28.51 -23.72 -8.03
C ALA A 259 -27.64 -22.64 -7.35
N GLY A 260 -26.45 -22.37 -7.89
CA GLY A 260 -25.61 -21.24 -7.46
C GLY A 260 -26.26 -19.88 -7.70
N LEU A 261 -26.92 -19.70 -8.85
CA LEU A 261 -27.66 -18.47 -9.17
C LEU A 261 -28.87 -18.28 -8.23
N PHE A 262 -29.64 -19.33 -7.96
CA PHE A 262 -30.73 -19.27 -6.98
C PHE A 262 -30.22 -19.03 -5.55
N GLY A 263 -29.09 -19.61 -5.16
CA GLY A 263 -28.44 -19.33 -3.88
C GLY A 263 -27.98 -17.86 -3.76
N ALA A 264 -27.39 -17.30 -4.82
CA ALA A 264 -27.02 -15.89 -4.89
C ALA A 264 -28.25 -14.96 -4.88
N ALA A 265 -29.32 -15.32 -5.60
CA ALA A 265 -30.58 -14.58 -5.59
C ALA A 265 -31.26 -14.61 -4.21
N ALA A 266 -31.30 -15.76 -3.55
CA ALA A 266 -31.83 -15.88 -2.19
C ALA A 266 -31.01 -15.08 -1.17
N LEU A 267 -29.69 -15.07 -1.30
CA LEU A 267 -28.81 -14.22 -0.48
C LEU A 267 -29.04 -12.72 -0.75
N GLY A 268 -29.25 -12.33 -2.02
CA GLY A 268 -29.61 -10.96 -2.40
C GLY A 268 -30.97 -10.51 -1.87
N ILE A 269 -31.98 -11.40 -1.90
CA ILE A 269 -33.30 -11.17 -1.30
C ILE A 269 -33.18 -11.03 0.23
N LEU A 270 -32.40 -11.89 0.89
CA LEU A 270 -32.17 -11.82 2.33
C LEU A 270 -31.44 -10.53 2.73
N ALA A 271 -30.45 -10.10 1.94
CA ALA A 271 -29.78 -8.82 2.13
C ALA A 271 -30.74 -7.64 1.94
N GLY A 272 -31.55 -7.63 0.86
CA GLY A 272 -32.56 -6.61 0.62
C GLY A 272 -33.63 -6.56 1.72
N ALA A 273 -34.05 -7.71 2.25
CA ALA A 273 -34.96 -7.81 3.39
C ALA A 273 -34.34 -7.26 4.67
N ALA A 274 -33.04 -7.50 4.92
CA ALA A 274 -32.31 -6.91 6.04
C ALA A 274 -32.21 -5.38 5.93
N VAL A 275 -31.88 -4.84 4.74
CA VAL A 275 -31.87 -3.39 4.47
C VAL A 275 -33.25 -2.79 4.71
N ALA A 276 -34.31 -3.41 4.18
CA ALA A 276 -35.69 -2.94 4.35
C ALA A 276 -36.15 -3.00 5.82
N PHE A 277 -35.81 -4.08 6.54
CA PHE A 277 -36.09 -4.21 7.97
C PHE A 277 -35.37 -3.14 8.80
N VAL A 278 -34.08 -2.90 8.53
CA VAL A 278 -33.32 -1.87 9.27
C VAL A 278 -33.83 -0.47 8.92
N ARG A 279 -34.17 -0.17 7.64
CA ARG A 279 -34.82 1.10 7.28
C ARG A 279 -36.17 1.30 7.99
N ALA A 280 -36.99 0.24 8.09
CA ALA A 280 -38.25 0.29 8.83
C ALA A 280 -38.01 0.52 10.34
N LEU A 281 -37.06 -0.21 10.95
CA LEU A 281 -36.65 -0.05 12.34
C LEU A 281 -36.13 1.38 12.64
N LEU A 282 -35.30 1.94 11.75
CA LEU A 282 -34.78 3.31 11.87
C LEU A 282 -35.90 4.36 11.72
N SER A 283 -36.98 4.08 10.99
CA SER A 283 -38.11 5.01 10.84
C SER A 283 -39.01 5.14 12.08
N LEU A 284 -38.81 4.29 13.11
CA LEU A 284 -39.61 4.33 14.34
C LEU A 284 -39.18 5.51 15.24
N PRO A 285 -40.10 6.25 15.90
CA PRO A 285 -39.76 7.45 16.66
C PRO A 285 -38.65 7.25 17.71
N PHE A 286 -38.74 6.19 18.53
CA PHE A 286 -37.72 5.90 19.54
C PHE A 286 -36.32 5.64 18.96
N MET A 287 -36.24 5.21 17.69
CA MET A 287 -34.97 4.98 16.99
C MET A 287 -34.43 6.27 16.39
N GLN A 288 -35.29 7.20 15.98
CA GLN A 288 -34.90 8.58 15.67
C GLN A 288 -34.38 9.30 16.93
N ASP A 289 -35.05 9.14 18.08
CA ASP A 289 -34.58 9.64 19.38
C ASP A 289 -33.22 9.02 19.77
N PHE A 290 -33.04 7.71 19.54
CA PHE A 290 -31.78 7.01 19.77
C PHE A 290 -30.65 7.55 18.87
N LEU A 291 -30.89 7.75 17.57
CA LEU A 291 -29.91 8.36 16.66
C LEU A 291 -29.62 9.83 17.01
N ALA A 292 -30.59 10.58 17.51
CA ALA A 292 -30.39 11.96 17.98
C ALA A 292 -29.59 12.06 19.29
N ALA A 293 -29.59 11.00 20.10
CA ALA A 293 -28.75 10.85 21.29
C ALA A 293 -27.36 10.26 20.97
N PHE A 294 -27.28 9.35 20.00
CA PHE A 294 -26.08 8.62 19.60
C PHE A 294 -25.92 8.67 18.07
N PRO A 295 -25.35 9.74 17.49
CA PRO A 295 -25.32 9.95 16.05
C PRO A 295 -24.44 8.96 15.28
N GLY A 296 -23.49 8.30 15.96
CA GLY A 296 -22.49 7.41 15.37
C GLY A 296 -21.06 7.65 15.89
N GLU A 297 -20.82 8.80 16.52
CA GLU A 297 -19.55 9.23 17.08
C GLU A 297 -19.74 10.04 18.37
N TYR A 298 -18.65 10.25 19.10
CA TYR A 298 -18.56 11.10 20.29
C TYR A 298 -17.20 11.82 20.28
N GLU A 299 -17.11 13.00 20.91
CA GLU A 299 -15.83 13.70 21.06
C GLU A 299 -14.93 12.94 22.06
N PRO A 300 -13.69 12.56 21.71
CA PRO A 300 -12.79 11.90 22.66
C PRO A 300 -12.48 12.79 23.86
N ALA A 301 -12.25 12.17 25.02
CA ALA A 301 -11.93 12.89 26.27
C ALA A 301 -10.58 13.63 26.26
N VAL A 302 -9.80 13.48 25.17
CA VAL A 302 -8.55 14.19 24.90
C VAL A 302 -8.68 14.83 23.53
N GLN A 303 -8.52 16.15 23.43
CA GLN A 303 -8.51 16.84 22.14
C GLN A 303 -7.29 16.38 21.32
N VAL A 304 -7.53 15.96 20.07
CA VAL A 304 -6.50 15.56 19.11
C VAL A 304 -6.53 16.54 17.94
N GLU A 305 -5.39 17.17 17.66
CA GLU A 305 -5.23 18.12 16.55
C GLU A 305 -5.77 17.54 15.23
N PRO A 306 -6.65 18.25 14.50
CA PRO A 306 -7.22 17.78 13.24
C PRO A 306 -6.19 17.28 12.21
N GLY A 307 -6.56 16.22 11.49
CA GLY A 307 -5.76 15.67 10.41
C GLY A 307 -4.75 14.61 10.81
N PHE A 308 -3.95 14.19 9.83
CA PHE A 308 -3.07 13.01 9.93
C PHE A 308 -1.61 13.39 9.80
N ALA A 309 -0.83 13.13 10.84
CA ALA A 309 0.62 13.26 10.77
C ALA A 309 1.20 12.37 9.63
N PRO A 310 2.16 12.84 8.81
CA PRO A 310 2.64 12.10 7.63
C PRO A 310 3.18 10.69 7.90
N TRP A 311 3.61 10.41 9.14
CA TRP A 311 4.05 9.08 9.55
C TRP A 311 2.91 8.04 9.49
N ILE A 312 1.64 8.45 9.66
CA ILE A 312 0.46 7.58 9.63
C ILE A 312 0.26 7.02 8.22
N GLY A 313 0.34 7.87 7.18
CA GLY A 313 0.20 7.43 5.78
C GLY A 313 1.31 6.46 5.36
N TRP A 314 2.55 6.73 5.78
CA TRP A 314 3.67 5.78 5.59
C TRP A 314 3.44 4.46 6.33
N GLN A 315 3.05 4.52 7.60
CA GLN A 315 2.76 3.34 8.42
C GLN A 315 1.64 2.49 7.82
N HIS A 316 0.56 3.12 7.35
CA HIS A 316 -0.55 2.46 6.68
C HIS A 316 -0.08 1.72 5.42
N PHE A 317 0.60 2.41 4.50
CA PHE A 317 1.17 1.81 3.28
C PHE A 317 2.08 0.62 3.60
N PHE A 318 3.06 0.81 4.50
CA PHE A 318 4.06 -0.21 4.78
C PHE A 318 3.48 -1.41 5.53
N ASN A 319 2.51 -1.20 6.43
CA ASN A 319 1.77 -2.28 7.07
C ASN A 319 0.95 -3.10 6.05
N VAL A 320 0.27 -2.46 5.10
CA VAL A 320 -0.46 -3.18 4.03
C VAL A 320 0.50 -3.94 3.12
N PHE A 321 1.65 -3.35 2.75
CA PHE A 321 2.71 -4.02 2.00
C PHE A 321 3.20 -5.29 2.72
N LEU A 322 3.47 -5.22 4.03
CA LEU A 322 3.89 -6.38 4.82
C LEU A 322 2.77 -7.42 4.95
N MET A 323 1.54 -7.02 5.29
CA MET A 323 0.38 -7.91 5.41
C MET A 323 0.14 -8.73 4.14
N VAL A 324 0.20 -8.09 2.97
CA VAL A 324 0.05 -8.75 1.66
C VAL A 324 1.10 -9.86 1.45
N LEU A 325 2.33 -9.67 1.92
CA LEU A 325 3.40 -10.67 1.83
C LEU A 325 3.32 -11.74 2.93
N ILE A 326 2.91 -11.36 4.15
CA ILE A 326 2.73 -12.25 5.32
C ILE A 326 1.58 -13.23 5.06
N ILE A 327 0.39 -12.74 4.69
CA ILE A 327 -0.79 -13.56 4.40
C ILE A 327 -0.47 -14.58 3.29
N ARG A 328 0.17 -14.15 2.21
CA ARG A 328 0.58 -15.03 1.11
C ARG A 328 1.61 -16.08 1.54
N SER A 329 2.62 -15.70 2.33
CA SER A 329 3.65 -16.64 2.77
C SER A 329 3.10 -17.65 3.79
N GLY A 330 2.19 -17.24 4.68
CA GLY A 330 1.45 -18.14 5.57
C GLY A 330 0.55 -19.13 4.81
N LEU A 331 -0.22 -18.66 3.81
CA LEU A 331 -1.00 -19.51 2.91
C LEU A 331 -0.11 -20.50 2.14
N ARG A 332 1.11 -20.09 1.75
CA ARG A 332 2.09 -20.99 1.13
C ARG A 332 2.62 -22.03 2.12
N ILE A 333 2.96 -21.66 3.35
CA ILE A 333 3.39 -22.62 4.40
C ILE A 333 2.31 -23.69 4.63
N ARG A 334 1.03 -23.29 4.65
CA ARG A 334 -0.11 -24.22 4.81
C ARG A 334 -0.34 -25.17 3.63
N THR A 335 0.19 -24.86 2.43
CA THR A 335 -0.03 -25.64 1.19
C THR A 335 1.23 -26.32 0.64
N GLU A 336 2.42 -25.90 1.03
CA GLU A 336 3.71 -26.39 0.52
C GLU A 336 4.13 -27.73 1.15
N LYS A 337 3.53 -28.83 0.66
CA LYS A 337 3.84 -30.20 1.11
C LYS A 337 5.31 -30.64 0.91
N ARG A 338 6.07 -29.96 0.04
CA ARG A 338 7.42 -30.36 -0.39
C ARG A 338 8.30 -29.13 -0.74
N PRO A 339 8.89 -28.42 0.24
CA PRO A 339 9.71 -27.23 -0.01
C PRO A 339 10.93 -27.47 -0.92
N THR A 340 11.14 -26.61 -1.91
CA THR A 340 12.18 -26.75 -2.95
C THR A 340 13.54 -26.16 -2.56
N ALA A 341 13.58 -25.29 -1.56
CA ALA A 341 14.79 -24.67 -1.04
C ALA A 341 14.70 -24.56 0.48
N PHE A 342 15.86 -24.67 1.13
CA PHE A 342 15.99 -24.64 2.58
C PHE A 342 17.01 -23.59 3.00
N TRP A 343 16.83 -23.03 4.19
CA TRP A 343 17.77 -22.11 4.83
C TRP A 343 18.24 -22.68 6.16
N THR A 344 19.52 -22.51 6.46
CA THR A 344 20.15 -22.91 7.72
C THR A 344 20.81 -21.70 8.38
N PRO A 345 20.56 -21.42 9.67
CA PRO A 345 21.21 -20.33 10.41
C PRO A 345 22.74 -20.43 10.38
N ARG A 346 23.45 -19.30 10.32
CA ARG A 346 24.93 -19.27 10.42
C ARG A 346 25.44 -19.89 11.73
N ASN A 347 24.69 -19.73 12.83
CA ASN A 347 25.12 -20.09 14.19
C ASN A 347 24.46 -21.38 14.74
N ASP A 348 23.49 -21.96 14.03
CA ASP A 348 22.89 -23.27 14.35
C ASP A 348 22.75 -24.11 13.07
N PRO A 349 23.77 -24.91 12.71
CA PRO A 349 23.71 -25.82 11.56
C PRO A 349 22.59 -26.87 11.62
N LYS A 350 22.00 -27.11 12.80
CA LYS A 350 20.87 -28.05 12.99
C LYS A 350 19.51 -27.35 12.87
N GLY A 351 19.47 -26.02 12.87
CA GLY A 351 18.26 -25.19 12.74
C GLY A 351 17.68 -25.07 11.32
N LYS A 352 17.88 -26.06 10.45
CA LYS A 352 17.48 -26.02 9.04
C LYS A 352 15.95 -25.96 8.90
N THR A 353 15.46 -24.97 8.16
CA THR A 353 14.03 -24.75 7.86
C THR A 353 13.80 -24.51 6.36
N SER A 354 12.55 -24.41 5.90
CA SER A 354 12.27 -24.06 4.51
C SER A 354 12.53 -22.57 4.25
N LEU A 355 12.91 -22.22 3.01
CA LEU A 355 13.08 -20.82 2.62
C LEU A 355 11.77 -20.02 2.76
N THR A 356 10.62 -20.68 2.61
CA THR A 356 9.29 -20.08 2.81
C THR A 356 9.02 -19.73 4.27
N ILE A 357 9.35 -20.62 5.22
CA ILE A 357 9.21 -20.37 6.66
C ILE A 357 10.18 -19.27 7.11
N TRP A 358 11.42 -19.29 6.63
CA TRP A 358 12.38 -18.21 6.88
C TRP A 358 11.86 -16.85 6.40
N PHE A 359 11.31 -16.79 5.18
CA PHE A 359 10.80 -15.55 4.59
C PHE A 359 9.58 -14.99 5.34
N HIS A 360 8.63 -15.85 5.72
CA HIS A 360 7.50 -15.47 6.57
C HIS A 360 8.01 -14.90 7.89
N GLN A 361 8.89 -15.63 8.58
CA GLN A 361 9.45 -15.21 9.87
C GLN A 361 10.21 -13.87 9.80
N ALA A 362 10.92 -13.60 8.70
CA ALA A 362 11.61 -12.34 8.47
C ALA A 362 10.64 -11.17 8.24
N LEU A 363 9.52 -11.40 7.53
CA LEU A 363 8.43 -10.42 7.40
C LEU A 363 7.74 -10.18 8.74
N ASP A 364 7.48 -11.23 9.53
CA ASP A 364 6.87 -11.12 10.86
C ASP A 364 7.73 -10.26 11.79
N ILE A 365 9.06 -10.46 11.80
CA ILE A 365 9.99 -9.64 12.59
C ILE A 365 9.96 -8.18 12.13
N LEU A 366 9.99 -7.93 10.81
CA LEU A 366 9.91 -6.58 10.26
C LEU A 366 8.57 -5.89 10.58
N TRP A 367 7.48 -6.66 10.58
CA TRP A 367 6.14 -6.20 10.97
C TRP A 367 6.02 -5.92 12.47
N LEU A 368 6.63 -6.74 13.33
CA LEU A 368 6.69 -6.49 14.77
C LEU A 368 7.52 -5.24 15.10
N VAL A 369 8.68 -5.06 14.47
CA VAL A 369 9.49 -3.82 14.61
C VAL A 369 8.68 -2.61 14.14
N ASN A 370 7.99 -2.73 13.01
CA ASN A 370 7.13 -1.66 12.50
C ASN A 370 5.94 -1.37 13.44
N GLY A 371 5.32 -2.39 14.03
CA GLY A 371 4.25 -2.27 15.01
C GLY A 371 4.69 -1.60 16.31
N VAL A 372 5.91 -1.88 16.79
CA VAL A 372 6.50 -1.17 17.93
C VAL A 372 6.73 0.30 17.60
N ILE A 373 7.26 0.62 16.42
CA ILE A 373 7.43 2.01 15.95
C ILE A 373 6.07 2.71 15.85
N PHE A 374 5.06 2.05 15.28
CA PHE A 374 3.68 2.56 15.20
C PHE A 374 3.11 2.86 16.59
N VAL A 375 3.19 1.92 17.54
CA VAL A 375 2.66 2.09 18.90
C VAL A 375 3.39 3.22 19.64
N VAL A 376 4.72 3.32 19.53
CA VAL A 376 5.48 4.42 20.13
C VAL A 376 5.02 5.77 19.55
N LEU A 377 4.96 5.92 18.22
CA LEU A 377 4.50 7.16 17.58
C LEU A 377 3.05 7.50 17.94
N LEU A 378 2.17 6.50 17.96
CA LEU A 378 0.75 6.65 18.28
C LEU A 378 0.53 7.25 19.69
N PHE A 379 1.31 6.80 20.68
CA PHE A 379 1.24 7.34 22.04
C PHE A 379 1.98 8.67 22.19
N THR A 380 3.19 8.83 21.63
CA THR A 380 3.97 10.07 21.78
C THR A 380 3.40 11.27 21.01
N THR A 381 2.54 11.04 20.01
CA THR A 381 1.86 12.10 19.24
C THR A 381 0.37 12.26 19.60
N GLY A 382 -0.12 11.59 20.65
CA GLY A 382 -1.51 11.73 21.11
C GLY A 382 -2.58 11.06 20.23
N HIS A 383 -2.25 10.67 18.99
CA HIS A 383 -3.19 10.04 18.05
C HIS A 383 -3.83 8.72 18.55
N TRP A 384 -3.31 8.10 19.62
CA TRP A 384 -3.95 6.97 20.30
C TRP A 384 -5.42 7.21 20.65
N ALA A 385 -5.79 8.43 21.05
CA ALA A 385 -7.15 8.77 21.49
C ALA A 385 -8.22 8.68 20.38
N ARG A 386 -7.83 8.63 19.10
CA ARG A 386 -8.76 8.34 18.00
C ARG A 386 -9.14 6.87 17.88
N ILE A 387 -8.26 5.94 18.28
CA ILE A 387 -8.42 4.49 18.07
C ILE A 387 -8.54 3.67 19.36
N VAL A 388 -8.52 4.32 20.53
CA VAL A 388 -8.80 3.71 21.83
C VAL A 388 -10.06 4.35 22.39
N PRO A 389 -11.15 3.60 22.65
CA PRO A 389 -12.35 4.18 23.20
C PRO A 389 -12.14 4.82 24.58
N THR A 390 -12.58 6.07 24.75
CA THR A 390 -12.46 6.81 26.02
C THR A 390 -13.80 6.98 26.76
N SER A 391 -14.92 6.58 26.15
CA SER A 391 -16.26 6.60 26.77
C SER A 391 -17.03 5.32 26.47
N TRP A 392 -17.94 4.93 27.37
CA TRP A 392 -18.90 3.85 27.15
C TRP A 392 -19.93 4.17 26.05
N GLU A 393 -20.06 5.45 25.68
CA GLU A 393 -20.86 5.91 24.54
C GLU A 393 -20.42 5.33 23.19
N VAL A 394 -19.21 4.76 23.11
CA VAL A 394 -18.74 4.04 21.92
C VAL A 394 -19.68 2.89 21.53
N PHE A 395 -20.32 2.21 22.48
CA PHE A 395 -21.16 1.04 22.20
C PHE A 395 -22.51 1.40 21.55
N PRO A 396 -23.34 2.33 22.10
CA PRO A 396 -24.55 2.76 21.42
C PRO A 396 -24.25 3.50 20.10
N ASN A 397 -23.20 4.33 20.04
CA ASN A 397 -22.80 4.96 18.78
C ASN A 397 -22.33 3.95 17.72
N ALA A 398 -21.63 2.88 18.11
CA ALA A 398 -21.25 1.82 17.18
C ALA A 398 -22.47 1.03 16.68
N LEU A 399 -23.53 0.89 17.49
CA LEU A 399 -24.81 0.34 17.05
C LEU A 399 -25.50 1.26 16.05
N SER A 400 -25.57 2.57 16.30
CA SER A 400 -26.09 3.56 15.36
C SER A 400 -25.37 3.49 14.01
N ALA A 401 -24.03 3.55 14.02
CA ALA A 401 -23.22 3.45 12.81
C ALA A 401 -23.42 2.09 12.10
N ALA A 402 -23.51 0.98 12.83
CA ALA A 402 -23.78 -0.34 12.23
C ALA A 402 -25.16 -0.42 11.55
N LEU A 403 -26.20 0.16 12.14
CA LEU A 403 -27.53 0.22 11.54
C LEU A 403 -27.55 1.13 10.30
N GLN A 404 -26.87 2.28 10.34
CA GLN A 404 -26.64 3.19 9.21
C GLN A 404 -25.89 2.52 8.05
N TYR A 405 -24.81 1.77 8.33
CA TYR A 405 -24.11 0.98 7.31
C TYR A 405 -25.01 -0.11 6.68
N VAL A 406 -25.89 -0.77 7.46
CA VAL A 406 -26.81 -1.80 6.94
C VAL A 406 -28.00 -1.20 6.20
N SER A 407 -28.45 0.01 6.55
CA SER A 407 -29.53 0.71 5.83
C SER A 407 -29.07 1.33 4.51
N PHE A 408 -27.76 1.36 4.21
CA PHE A 408 -27.18 2.19 3.14
C PHE A 408 -27.51 3.69 3.29
N ASP A 409 -27.61 4.15 4.54
CA ASP A 409 -27.76 5.57 4.91
C ASP A 409 -26.50 5.94 5.71
N TRP A 410 -25.43 6.27 4.99
CA TRP A 410 -24.06 6.22 5.52
C TRP A 410 -23.83 7.21 6.68
N PRO A 411 -23.10 6.80 7.75
CA PRO A 411 -22.69 7.71 8.81
C PRO A 411 -21.92 8.92 8.26
N HIS A 412 -22.00 10.06 8.96
CA HIS A 412 -21.20 11.23 8.61
C HIS A 412 -19.72 10.98 8.98
N GLU A 413 -18.88 10.70 7.99
CA GLU A 413 -17.47 10.32 8.18
C GLU A 413 -16.59 11.54 8.50
N ASN A 414 -16.54 11.94 9.77
CA ASN A 414 -15.65 13.01 10.27
C ASN A 414 -14.17 12.57 10.43
N GLY A 415 -13.71 11.60 9.63
CA GLY A 415 -12.44 10.87 9.76
C GLY A 415 -11.17 11.72 9.91
N TRP A 416 -11.19 12.96 9.43
CA TRP A 416 -10.11 13.94 9.63
C TRP A 416 -9.90 14.30 11.11
N ASN A 417 -10.99 14.39 11.87
CA ASN A 417 -11.00 14.73 13.29
C ASN A 417 -11.08 13.47 14.15
N ASN A 418 -12.09 12.63 13.89
CA ASN A 418 -12.41 11.43 14.67
C ASN A 418 -12.97 10.32 13.75
N TYR A 419 -12.81 9.06 14.16
CA TYR A 419 -13.49 7.94 13.50
C TYR A 419 -14.84 7.68 14.17
N ASN A 420 -15.84 7.26 13.38
CA ASN A 420 -17.10 6.79 13.96
C ASN A 420 -16.87 5.57 14.87
N SER A 421 -17.76 5.35 15.82
CA SER A 421 -17.51 4.42 16.94
C SER A 421 -17.37 2.96 16.49
N LEU A 422 -18.00 2.56 15.38
CA LEU A 422 -17.82 1.23 14.81
C LEU A 422 -16.41 1.06 14.20
N GLN A 423 -15.94 2.07 13.46
CA GLN A 423 -14.55 2.12 12.98
C GLN A 423 -13.56 2.14 14.16
N GLN A 424 -13.80 2.94 15.20
CA GLN A 424 -12.95 3.00 16.39
C GLN A 424 -12.82 1.63 17.08
N ILE A 425 -13.93 0.91 17.30
CA ILE A 425 -13.89 -0.46 17.85
C ILE A 425 -13.15 -1.41 16.92
N ALA A 426 -13.37 -1.33 15.60
CA ALA A 426 -12.69 -2.18 14.63
C ALA A 426 -11.17 -1.95 14.59
N TYR A 427 -10.73 -0.68 14.65
CA TYR A 427 -9.31 -0.33 14.72
C TYR A 427 -8.69 -0.71 16.06
N PHE A 428 -9.39 -0.47 17.18
CA PHE A 428 -8.96 -0.93 18.51
C PHE A 428 -8.72 -2.44 18.53
N ALA A 429 -9.71 -3.22 18.09
CA ALA A 429 -9.62 -4.67 18.04
C ALA A 429 -8.50 -5.16 17.09
N THR A 430 -8.32 -4.50 15.94
CA THR A 430 -7.27 -4.86 14.98
C THR A 430 -5.87 -4.60 15.55
N VAL A 431 -5.65 -3.43 16.16
CA VAL A 431 -4.34 -2.96 16.64
C VAL A 431 -3.96 -3.56 18.00
N PHE A 432 -4.89 -3.63 18.95
CA PHE A 432 -4.60 -4.00 20.34
C PHE A 432 -5.04 -5.41 20.75
N LEU A 433 -5.85 -6.10 19.93
CA LEU A 433 -6.23 -7.50 20.18
C LEU A 433 -5.66 -8.44 19.10
N ALA A 434 -6.06 -8.29 17.84
CA ALA A 434 -5.71 -9.21 16.76
C ALA A 434 -4.22 -9.20 16.43
N ALA A 435 -3.57 -8.03 16.39
CA ALA A 435 -2.13 -7.94 16.11
C ALA A 435 -1.25 -8.55 17.22
N PRO A 436 -1.44 -8.23 18.52
CA PRO A 436 -0.77 -8.95 19.61
C PRO A 436 -1.06 -10.45 19.61
N LEU A 437 -2.28 -10.87 19.26
CA LEU A 437 -2.64 -12.29 19.20
C LEU A 437 -1.92 -13.03 18.05
N ALA A 438 -1.77 -12.39 16.88
CA ALA A 438 -0.93 -12.89 15.79
C ALA A 438 0.55 -12.96 16.20
N ALA A 439 1.07 -11.95 16.90
CA ALA A 439 2.43 -11.91 17.41
C ALA A 439 2.74 -13.07 18.37
N VAL A 440 1.90 -13.26 19.39
CA VAL A 440 2.06 -14.31 20.41
C VAL A 440 1.94 -15.71 19.78
N THR A 441 0.94 -15.93 18.94
CA THR A 441 0.73 -17.23 18.28
C THR A 441 1.80 -17.54 17.24
N GLY A 442 2.27 -16.54 16.48
CA GLY A 442 3.38 -16.67 15.54
C GLY A 442 4.70 -16.96 16.24
N PHE A 443 5.06 -16.20 17.27
CA PHE A 443 6.25 -16.45 18.09
C PHE A 443 6.25 -17.85 18.71
N ARG A 444 5.09 -18.37 19.14
CA ARG A 444 4.96 -19.73 19.67
C ARG A 444 5.22 -20.84 18.66
N MET A 445 5.00 -20.57 17.37
CA MET A 445 5.31 -21.48 16.26
C MET A 445 6.69 -21.24 15.63
N SER A 446 7.38 -20.15 16.01
CA SER A 446 8.69 -19.78 15.50
C SER A 446 9.79 -20.78 15.86
N GLY A 447 10.87 -20.78 15.07
CA GLY A 447 12.12 -21.45 15.44
C GLY A 447 12.87 -20.80 16.63
N MET A 448 12.40 -19.63 17.10
CA MET A 448 13.00 -18.88 18.22
C MET A 448 12.42 -19.27 19.58
N TRP A 449 11.34 -20.06 19.62
CA TRP A 449 10.73 -20.52 20.87
C TRP A 449 11.73 -21.36 21.70
N PRO A 450 11.89 -21.08 23.02
CA PRO A 450 12.91 -21.71 23.85
C PRO A 450 12.66 -23.21 24.06
N LYS A 451 13.36 -24.06 23.30
CA LYS A 451 13.24 -25.53 23.27
C LYS A 451 13.43 -26.23 24.64
N ARG A 452 14.05 -25.57 25.63
CA ARG A 452 14.27 -26.08 27.00
C ARG A 452 13.23 -25.59 28.02
N ALA A 453 12.28 -24.73 27.64
CA ALA A 453 11.28 -24.17 28.54
C ALA A 453 10.04 -25.08 28.62
N GLU A 454 10.17 -26.24 29.27
CA GLU A 454 9.11 -27.25 29.36
C GLU A 454 7.85 -26.72 30.07
N ARG A 455 8.00 -26.03 31.21
CA ARG A 455 6.87 -25.42 31.94
C ARG A 455 6.08 -24.45 31.06
N LEU A 456 6.77 -23.61 30.30
CA LEU A 456 6.16 -22.64 29.38
C LEU A 456 5.48 -23.34 28.19
N SER A 457 6.11 -24.39 27.65
CA SER A 457 5.60 -25.16 26.51
C SER A 457 4.42 -26.06 26.88
N LYS A 458 4.31 -26.46 28.15
CA LYS A 458 3.14 -27.15 28.74
C LYS A 458 2.00 -26.17 29.04
N GLY A 459 2.31 -24.97 29.55
CA GLY A 459 1.32 -23.91 29.78
C GLY A 459 0.73 -23.33 28.50
N TYR A 460 1.51 -23.28 27.43
CA TYR A 460 1.06 -22.90 26.09
C TYR A 460 1.47 -23.95 25.04
N PRO A 461 0.60 -24.93 24.72
CA PRO A 461 0.86 -25.93 23.68
C PRO A 461 0.83 -25.32 22.26
N ILE A 462 1.52 -25.94 21.30
CA ILE A 462 1.62 -25.42 19.92
C ILE A 462 0.33 -25.61 19.12
N GLU A 463 -0.50 -26.54 19.56
CA GLU A 463 -1.83 -26.87 19.05
C GLU A 463 -2.76 -25.65 19.16
N TRP A 464 -2.77 -25.00 20.33
CA TRP A 464 -3.53 -23.77 20.58
C TRP A 464 -3.03 -22.61 19.73
N ALA A 465 -1.72 -22.44 19.60
CA ALA A 465 -1.13 -21.42 18.72
C ALA A 465 -1.56 -21.61 17.26
N ARG A 466 -1.49 -22.85 16.74
CA ARG A 466 -1.92 -23.18 15.38
C ARG A 466 -3.42 -23.04 15.17
N ALA A 467 -4.22 -23.44 16.16
CA ALA A 467 -5.68 -23.35 16.12
C ALA A 467 -6.17 -21.90 16.07
N LEU A 468 -5.43 -20.96 16.69
CA LEU A 468 -5.81 -19.55 16.79
C LEU A 468 -5.18 -18.66 15.71
N HIS A 469 -3.92 -18.91 15.32
CA HIS A 469 -3.20 -18.08 14.34
C HIS A 469 -3.87 -18.05 12.96
N PHE A 470 -4.40 -19.19 12.49
CA PHE A 470 -5.06 -19.25 11.18
C PHE A 470 -6.41 -18.51 11.15
N PRO A 471 -7.31 -18.65 12.14
CA PRO A 471 -8.46 -17.76 12.31
C PRO A 471 -8.10 -16.27 12.44
N VAL A 472 -7.01 -15.91 13.14
CA VAL A 472 -6.56 -14.50 13.22
C VAL A 472 -6.10 -13.98 11.85
N MET A 473 -5.40 -14.80 11.05
CA MET A 473 -5.08 -14.47 9.65
C MET A 473 -6.35 -14.32 8.79
N LEU A 474 -7.39 -15.13 9.01
CA LEU A 474 -8.69 -14.97 8.33
C LEU A 474 -9.43 -13.70 8.78
N TYR A 475 -9.36 -13.32 10.05
CA TYR A 475 -9.87 -12.05 10.56
C TYR A 475 -9.18 -10.86 9.87
N PHE A 476 -7.85 -10.86 9.74
CA PHE A 476 -7.15 -9.81 8.99
C PHE A 476 -7.58 -9.74 7.52
N VAL A 477 -7.76 -10.88 6.84
CA VAL A 477 -8.27 -10.90 5.46
C VAL A 477 -9.68 -10.31 5.37
N ALA A 478 -10.58 -10.69 6.28
CA ALA A 478 -11.95 -10.17 6.32
C ALA A 478 -11.98 -8.67 6.64
N PHE A 479 -11.21 -8.21 7.63
CA PHE A 479 -11.04 -6.81 7.98
C PHE A 479 -10.54 -6.00 6.78
N ILE A 480 -9.48 -6.45 6.09
CA ILE A 480 -8.93 -5.75 4.91
C ILE A 480 -10.00 -5.64 3.81
N ILE A 481 -10.76 -6.69 3.54
CA ILE A 481 -11.83 -6.67 2.52
C ILE A 481 -12.92 -5.65 2.89
N VAL A 482 -13.43 -5.68 4.13
CA VAL A 482 -14.51 -4.77 4.58
C VAL A 482 -14.02 -3.33 4.67
N HIS A 483 -12.84 -3.09 5.24
CA HIS A 483 -12.25 -1.76 5.36
C HIS A 483 -12.00 -1.12 3.99
N VAL A 484 -11.40 -1.85 3.05
CA VAL A 484 -11.19 -1.34 1.68
C VAL A 484 -12.52 -1.10 0.97
N LEU A 485 -13.51 -2.00 1.12
CA LEU A 485 -14.84 -1.80 0.54
C LEU A 485 -15.51 -0.52 1.06
N LEU A 486 -15.49 -0.29 2.38
CA LEU A 486 -16.04 0.93 2.97
C LEU A 486 -15.29 2.18 2.49
N VAL A 487 -13.95 2.16 2.42
CA VAL A 487 -13.15 3.26 1.86
C VAL A 487 -13.62 3.68 0.46
N PHE A 488 -13.99 2.72 -0.41
CA PHE A 488 -14.54 3.01 -1.74
C PHE A 488 -15.98 3.55 -1.69
N LEU A 489 -16.82 3.09 -0.74
CA LEU A 489 -18.24 3.46 -0.67
C LEU A 489 -18.50 4.78 0.07
N THR A 490 -17.74 5.10 1.13
CA THR A 490 -17.98 6.26 2.01
C THR A 490 -17.15 7.50 1.65
N GLY A 491 -17.01 7.80 0.35
CA GLY A 491 -16.32 9.01 -0.11
C GLY A 491 -14.87 8.80 -0.59
N PHE A 492 -14.65 7.75 -1.39
CA PHE A 492 -13.37 7.33 -2.00
C PHE A 492 -12.24 8.36 -2.09
N LEU A 493 -12.42 9.47 -2.82
CA LEU A 493 -11.34 10.45 -3.02
C LEU A 493 -10.94 11.18 -1.72
N ARG A 494 -11.89 11.50 -0.83
CA ARG A 494 -11.59 12.12 0.48
C ARG A 494 -10.83 11.13 1.37
N ASN A 495 -11.30 9.88 1.43
CA ASN A 495 -10.68 8.80 2.20
C ASN A 495 -9.24 8.50 1.71
N LEU A 496 -9.00 8.46 0.40
CA LEU A 496 -7.63 8.32 -0.14
C LEU A 496 -6.76 9.55 0.15
N ASN A 497 -7.32 10.77 0.16
CA ASN A 497 -6.55 11.97 0.50
C ASN A 497 -6.17 12.03 1.98
N HIS A 498 -7.04 11.58 2.90
CA HIS A 498 -6.70 11.39 4.31
C HIS A 498 -5.51 10.44 4.47
N MET A 499 -5.56 9.26 3.84
CA MET A 499 -4.55 8.20 4.04
C MET A 499 -3.24 8.41 3.27
N TYR A 500 -3.28 8.95 2.04
CA TYR A 500 -2.13 8.99 1.13
C TYR A 500 -1.62 10.39 0.79
N ALA A 501 -2.38 11.45 1.06
CA ALA A 501 -1.98 12.83 0.81
C ALA A 501 -1.99 13.72 2.06
N ALA A 502 -2.47 13.23 3.21
CA ALA A 502 -2.60 13.97 4.47
C ALA A 502 -3.32 15.33 4.29
N GLN A 503 -4.42 15.36 3.54
CA GLN A 503 -5.25 16.55 3.30
C GLN A 503 -6.74 16.24 3.39
N ASP A 504 -7.54 17.16 3.92
CA ASP A 504 -9.02 17.04 3.93
C ASP A 504 -9.65 17.62 2.66
N ALA A 505 -9.43 16.96 1.52
CA ALA A 505 -9.88 17.47 0.22
C ALA A 505 -10.39 16.38 -0.71
N VAL A 506 -11.23 16.77 -1.68
CA VAL A 506 -11.74 15.90 -2.74
C VAL A 506 -10.93 16.14 -4.02
N THR A 507 -9.68 15.67 -4.03
CA THR A 507 -8.74 15.81 -5.16
C THR A 507 -8.15 14.46 -5.60
N TRP A 508 -7.41 14.45 -6.72
CA TRP A 508 -6.80 13.23 -7.26
C TRP A 508 -5.41 12.89 -6.68
N THR A 509 -4.85 13.71 -5.78
CA THR A 509 -3.48 13.51 -5.25
C THR A 509 -3.33 12.18 -4.51
N GLY A 510 -4.20 11.90 -3.54
CA GLY A 510 -4.21 10.65 -2.78
C GLY A 510 -4.50 9.42 -3.66
N PHE A 511 -5.26 9.59 -4.74
CA PHE A 511 -5.50 8.54 -5.73
C PHE A 511 -4.22 8.14 -6.47
N TRP A 512 -3.45 9.10 -6.99
CA TRP A 512 -2.21 8.78 -7.71
C TRP A 512 -1.13 8.20 -6.79
N VAL A 513 -1.05 8.68 -5.54
CA VAL A 513 -0.15 8.10 -4.53
C VAL A 513 -0.60 6.67 -4.14
N PHE A 514 -1.91 6.41 -4.02
CA PHE A 514 -2.46 5.07 -3.84
C PHE A 514 -2.11 4.14 -5.02
N VAL A 515 -2.25 4.60 -6.27
CA VAL A 515 -1.87 3.81 -7.47
C VAL A 515 -0.38 3.47 -7.45
N ALA A 516 0.50 4.42 -7.09
CA ALA A 516 1.93 4.16 -6.93
C ALA A 516 2.21 3.14 -5.80
N SER A 517 1.49 3.24 -4.68
CA SER A 517 1.52 2.28 -3.56
C SER A 517 1.14 0.86 -4.02
N MET A 518 0.07 0.70 -4.80
CA MET A 518 -0.35 -0.58 -5.37
C MET A 518 0.71 -1.16 -6.33
N VAL A 519 1.38 -0.32 -7.13
CA VAL A 519 2.49 -0.76 -8.00
C VAL A 519 3.67 -1.28 -7.17
N VAL A 520 4.05 -0.60 -6.07
CA VAL A 520 5.14 -1.08 -5.18
C VAL A 520 4.76 -2.40 -4.50
N ILE A 521 3.51 -2.57 -4.07
CA ILE A 521 3.00 -3.83 -3.51
C ILE A 521 3.02 -4.95 -4.57
N ALA A 522 2.61 -4.67 -5.81
CA ALA A 522 2.68 -5.63 -6.91
C ALA A 522 4.13 -6.04 -7.24
N ILE A 523 5.08 -5.09 -7.21
CA ILE A 523 6.52 -5.36 -7.36
C ILE A 523 7.02 -6.24 -6.21
N GLY A 524 6.69 -5.91 -4.96
CA GLY A 524 7.04 -6.73 -3.79
C GLY A 524 6.48 -8.15 -3.88
N TRP A 525 5.24 -8.31 -4.35
CA TRP A 525 4.61 -9.59 -4.61
C TRP A 525 5.33 -10.37 -5.73
N VAL A 526 5.72 -9.73 -6.83
CA VAL A 526 6.50 -10.41 -7.89
C VAL A 526 7.90 -10.76 -7.39
N ALA A 527 8.51 -9.94 -6.55
CA ALA A 527 9.82 -10.15 -5.92
C ALA A 527 9.82 -11.25 -4.84
N ALA A 528 8.68 -11.57 -4.22
CA ALA A 528 8.54 -12.66 -3.25
C ALA A 528 8.59 -14.08 -3.89
N ARG A 529 9.54 -14.29 -4.82
CA ARG A 529 9.86 -15.57 -5.48
C ARG A 529 11.19 -16.12 -4.94
N PRO A 530 11.38 -17.45 -4.82
CA PRO A 530 12.59 -18.04 -4.24
C PRO A 530 13.91 -17.57 -4.85
N LEU A 531 13.95 -17.26 -6.15
CA LEU A 531 15.15 -16.77 -6.85
C LEU A 531 15.65 -15.41 -6.34
N VAL A 532 14.75 -14.54 -5.87
CA VAL A 532 15.07 -13.21 -5.33
C VAL A 532 15.26 -13.25 -3.81
N ILE A 533 14.50 -14.10 -3.12
CA ILE A 533 14.59 -14.31 -1.68
C ILE A 533 15.91 -15.01 -1.30
N ALA A 534 16.38 -16.00 -2.09
CA ALA A 534 17.55 -16.81 -1.74
C ALA A 534 18.87 -16.01 -1.59
N PRO A 535 19.21 -15.04 -2.47
CA PRO A 535 20.35 -14.14 -2.25
C PRO A 535 20.27 -13.36 -0.93
N ILE A 536 19.09 -12.83 -0.56
CA ILE A 536 18.89 -12.09 0.68
C ILE A 536 19.06 -13.02 1.90
N ALA A 537 18.48 -14.21 1.85
CA ALA A 537 18.60 -15.21 2.91
C ALA A 537 20.05 -15.68 3.17
N ARG A 538 20.92 -15.67 2.14
CA ARG A 538 22.35 -15.98 2.25
C ARG A 538 23.15 -14.97 3.08
N LEU A 539 22.63 -13.75 3.28
CA LEU A 539 23.27 -12.77 4.18
C LEU A 539 23.23 -13.22 5.65
N PHE A 540 22.20 -14.00 6.02
CA PHE A 540 21.90 -14.43 7.39
C PHE A 540 22.24 -15.91 7.69
N GLY A 541 22.53 -16.71 6.66
CA GLY A 541 22.76 -18.15 6.78
C GLY A 541 23.16 -18.78 5.46
N THR A 542 23.01 -20.11 5.33
CA THR A 542 23.24 -20.81 4.05
C THR A 542 21.91 -21.23 3.42
N VAL A 543 21.85 -21.23 2.09
CA VAL A 543 20.65 -21.65 1.34
C VAL A 543 21.01 -22.83 0.43
N SER A 544 20.38 -23.98 0.68
CA SER A 544 20.50 -25.18 -0.16
C SER A 544 19.25 -25.37 -1.03
N GLY A 545 19.43 -26.03 -2.17
CA GLY A 545 18.31 -26.70 -2.84
C GLY A 545 17.77 -27.87 -2.01
N ARG A 546 16.80 -28.59 -2.58
CA ARG A 546 16.58 -30.00 -2.25
C ARG A 546 17.70 -30.84 -2.86
#